data_AF-A0A2K3LWA2-F1
#
_entry.id   AF-A0A2K3LWA2-F1
#
_cell.length_a   1.000
_cell.length_b   1.000
_cell.length_c   1.000
_cell.angle_alpha   90.00
_cell.angle_beta   90.00
_cell.angle_gamma   90.00
#
_symmetry.space_group_name_H-M   'P 1'
#
loop_
_entity.id
_entity.type
_entity.pdbx_description
1 polymer ?
#
loop_
_entity_poly.entity_id
_entity_poly.type
_entity_poly.pdbx_seq_one_letter_code
_entity_poly.pdbx_strand_id
1 'polypeptide(L)'
;MVAVGPGAANFVTEVSIVVLKNAPFNVKKWGKIPQAKLDKIVSKVLDTFDIDNTTHNNDVILETAKRLYRNHRCIFHQHFSQYNTNEIALEHKPDDISEEDWKFLVDYFSSPDYK
;
A
#
# COMPACT_ATOMS: atom_id res chain seq x y z
N MET A 1 -7.89 -14.87 18.31
CA MET A 1 -7.34 -13.50 18.41
C MET A 1 -5.83 -13.63 18.57
N VAL A 2 -5.04 -13.24 17.58
CA VAL A 2 -3.57 -13.23 17.74
C VAL A 2 -3.22 -11.95 18.48
N ALA A 3 -2.75 -12.10 19.73
CA ALA A 3 -2.20 -11.00 20.50
C ALA A 3 -0.87 -10.58 19.85
N VAL A 4 -0.88 -9.46 19.12
CA VAL A 4 0.34 -8.79 18.67
C VAL A 4 0.83 -7.92 19.83
N GLY A 5 2.06 -8.17 20.30
CA GLY A 5 2.69 -7.35 21.32
C GLY A 5 2.89 -5.90 20.85
N PRO A 6 3.07 -4.93 21.77
CA PRO A 6 3.19 -3.51 21.42
C PRO A 6 4.31 -3.21 20.41
N GLY A 7 5.41 -3.97 20.43
CA GLY A 7 6.47 -3.83 19.42
C GLY A 7 6.06 -4.26 18.00
N ALA A 8 5.26 -5.32 17.87
CA ALA A 8 4.77 -5.80 16.58
C ALA A 8 3.72 -4.86 15.97
N ALA A 9 2.86 -4.26 16.81
CA ALA A 9 1.89 -3.25 16.37
C ALA A 9 2.59 -2.00 15.82
N ASN A 10 3.67 -1.55 16.46
CA ASN A 10 4.49 -0.45 15.98
C ASN A 10 5.17 -0.81 14.64
N PHE A 11 5.74 -2.02 14.52
CA PHE A 11 6.36 -2.46 13.27
C PHE A 11 5.39 -2.43 12.08
N VAL A 12 4.22 -3.07 12.22
CA VAL A 12 3.23 -3.13 11.14
C VAL A 12 2.73 -1.73 10.76
N THR A 13 2.55 -0.85 11.74
CA THR A 13 2.09 0.53 11.51
C THR A 13 3.12 1.33 10.70
N GLU A 14 4.39 1.29 11.08
CA GLU A 14 5.44 2.00 10.35
C GLU A 14 5.65 1.43 8.95
N VAL A 15 5.67 0.10 8.78
CA VAL A 15 5.75 -0.50 7.44
C VAL A 15 4.54 -0.08 6.60
N SER A 16 3.34 0.01 7.19
CA SER A 16 2.14 0.48 6.51
C SER A 16 2.29 1.92 6.00
N ILE A 17 2.84 2.81 6.82
CA ILE A 17 3.14 4.20 6.45
C ILE A 17 4.20 4.25 5.35
N VAL A 18 5.25 3.44 5.45
CA VAL A 18 6.30 3.38 4.42
C VAL A 18 5.73 2.88 3.10
N VAL A 19 4.88 1.85 3.11
CA VAL A 19 4.20 1.38 1.89
C VAL A 19 3.36 2.48 1.29
N LEU A 20 2.49 3.11 2.08
CA LEU A 20 1.57 4.15 1.62
C LEU A 20 2.31 5.33 0.95
N LYS A 21 3.45 5.73 1.51
CA LYS A 21 4.26 6.86 1.01
C LYS A 21 5.19 6.53 -0.17
N ASN A 22 5.47 5.26 -0.45
CA ASN A 22 6.52 4.89 -1.41
C ASN A 22 6.07 3.91 -2.50
N ALA A 23 4.99 3.15 -2.27
CA ALA A 23 4.43 2.25 -3.26
C ALA A 23 3.56 3.03 -4.27
N PRO A 24 3.71 2.80 -5.57
CA PRO A 24 2.76 3.31 -6.56
C PRO A 24 1.44 2.53 -6.46
N PHE A 25 0.33 3.25 -6.37
CA PHE A 25 -1.00 2.65 -6.42
C PHE A 25 -1.62 2.75 -7.83
N ASN A 26 -1.02 3.53 -8.71
CA ASN A 26 -1.31 3.62 -10.14
C ASN A 26 -0.87 2.40 -10.98
N VAL A 27 -0.80 1.21 -10.37
CA VAL A 27 -0.50 -0.06 -11.05
C VAL A 27 -1.52 -1.13 -10.71
N LYS A 28 -1.86 -1.98 -11.69
CA LYS A 28 -2.91 -3.00 -11.51
C LYS A 28 -2.58 -4.04 -10.43
N LYS A 29 -1.31 -4.44 -10.25
CA LYS A 29 -0.91 -5.53 -9.35
C LYS A 29 0.45 -5.25 -8.71
N TRP A 30 0.69 -5.77 -7.50
CA TRP A 30 1.97 -5.65 -6.78
C TRP A 30 3.19 -6.04 -7.63
N GLY A 31 3.10 -7.13 -8.40
CA GLY A 31 4.18 -7.59 -9.27
C GLY A 31 4.48 -6.68 -10.47
N LYS A 32 3.76 -5.57 -10.64
CA LYS A 32 4.05 -4.52 -11.64
C LYS A 32 4.72 -3.30 -11.04
N ILE A 33 4.92 -3.27 -9.71
CA ILE A 33 5.68 -2.21 -9.05
C ILE A 33 7.15 -2.34 -9.50
N PRO A 34 7.80 -1.26 -9.96
CA PRO A 34 9.21 -1.30 -10.33
C PRO A 34 10.08 -1.75 -9.15
N GLN A 35 11.07 -2.59 -9.41
CA GLN A 35 11.96 -3.14 -8.37
C GLN A 35 12.61 -2.02 -7.53
N ALA A 36 13.03 -0.92 -8.16
CA ALA A 36 13.60 0.24 -7.45
C ALA A 36 12.67 0.87 -6.39
N LYS A 37 11.35 0.77 -6.56
CA LYS A 37 10.37 1.22 -5.55
C LYS A 37 10.27 0.21 -4.40
N LEU A 38 10.34 -1.08 -4.70
CA LEU A 38 10.38 -2.15 -3.70
C LEU A 38 11.67 -2.05 -2.87
N ASP A 39 12.81 -1.86 -3.51
CA ASP A 39 14.11 -1.68 -2.84
C ASP A 39 14.09 -0.45 -1.92
N LYS A 40 13.44 0.64 -2.35
CA LYS A 40 13.25 1.84 -1.53
C LYS A 40 12.40 1.58 -0.29
N ILE A 41 11.33 0.78 -0.41
CA ILE A 41 10.50 0.38 0.73
C ILE A 41 11.34 -0.45 1.70
N VAL A 42 12.06 -1.46 1.21
CA VAL A 42 12.93 -2.31 2.03
C VAL A 42 13.97 -1.48 2.75
N SER A 43 14.72 -0.64 2.03
CA SER A 43 15.77 0.21 2.59
C SER A 43 15.25 1.11 3.71
N LYS A 44 14.06 1.70 3.54
CA LYS A 44 13.44 2.53 4.58
C LYS A 44 13.05 1.76 5.82
N VAL A 45 12.51 0.55 5.67
CA VAL A 45 12.14 -0.28 6.83
C VAL A 45 13.39 -0.76 7.57
N LEU A 46 14.43 -1.18 6.85
CA LEU A 46 15.71 -1.56 7.46
C LEU A 46 16.30 -0.42 8.29
N ASP A 47 16.35 0.79 7.73
CA ASP A 47 16.86 2.01 8.39
C ASP A 47 16.01 2.40 9.61
N THR A 48 14.67 2.39 9.48
CA THR A 48 13.75 2.79 10.56
C THR A 48 13.88 1.90 11.80
N PHE A 49 14.17 0.61 11.60
CA PHE A 49 14.19 -0.39 12.67
C PHE A 49 15.60 -0.88 13.03
N ASP A 50 16.64 -0.31 12.42
CA ASP A 50 18.04 -0.74 12.58
C ASP A 50 18.21 -2.27 12.37
N ILE A 51 17.66 -2.77 11.26
CA ILE A 51 17.68 -4.20 10.90
C ILE A 51 18.79 -4.47 9.88
N ASP A 52 19.54 -5.56 10.07
CA ASP A 52 20.54 -6.01 9.11
C ASP A 52 19.94 -6.30 7.73
N ASN A 53 20.63 -5.83 6.69
CA ASN A 53 20.28 -6.11 5.30
C ASN A 53 20.66 -7.54 4.91
N THR A 54 19.81 -8.50 5.28
CA THR A 54 19.93 -9.90 4.90
C THR A 54 18.83 -10.30 3.93
N THR A 55 19.06 -11.34 3.11
CA THR A 55 18.03 -11.88 2.21
C THR A 55 16.75 -12.24 2.96
N HIS A 56 16.87 -12.87 4.13
CA HIS A 56 15.72 -13.26 4.96
C HIS A 56 14.89 -12.05 5.41
N ASN A 57 15.54 -11.01 5.92
CA ASN A 57 14.85 -9.80 6.37
C ASN A 57 14.17 -9.08 5.21
N ASN A 58 14.84 -9.01 4.06
CA ASN A 58 14.28 -8.38 2.85
C ASN A 58 13.01 -9.11 2.37
N ASP A 59 13.02 -10.44 2.35
CA ASP A 59 11.84 -11.24 2.00
C ASP A 59 10.67 -10.99 2.98
N VAL A 60 10.93 -11.02 4.29
CA VAL A 60 9.91 -10.77 5.32
C VAL A 60 9.31 -9.36 5.19
N ILE A 61 10.14 -8.35 4.94
CA ILE A 61 9.70 -6.97 4.73
C ILE A 61 8.83 -6.87 3.48
N LEU A 62 9.26 -7.47 2.36
CA LEU A 62 8.50 -7.45 1.11
C LEU A 62 7.16 -8.19 1.20
N GLU A 63 7.13 -9.33 1.89
CA GLU A 63 5.88 -10.07 2.14
C GLU A 63 4.92 -9.25 3.00
N THR A 64 5.42 -8.60 4.05
CA THR A 64 4.63 -7.72 4.92
C THR A 64 4.10 -6.51 4.15
N ALA A 65 4.98 -5.85 3.39
CA ALA A 65 4.63 -4.71 2.55
C ALA A 65 3.57 -5.06 1.50
N LYS A 66 3.68 -6.23 0.86
CA LYS A 66 2.68 -6.75 -0.09
C LYS A 66 1.32 -6.96 0.55
N ARG A 67 1.27 -7.50 1.77
CA ARG A 67 0.00 -7.68 2.52
C ARG A 67 -0.63 -6.34 2.84
N LEU A 68 0.16 -5.38 3.32
CA LEU A 68 -0.31 -4.02 3.65
C LEU A 68 -0.76 -3.25 2.41
N TYR A 69 -0.04 -3.35 1.29
CA TYR A 69 -0.47 -2.77 0.02
C TYR A 69 -1.84 -3.28 -0.42
N ARG A 70 -2.07 -4.59 -0.33
CA ARG A 70 -3.39 -5.18 -0.64
C ARG A 70 -4.48 -4.67 0.31
N ASN A 71 -4.15 -4.53 1.60
CA ASN A 71 -5.07 -3.98 2.58
C ASN A 71 -5.45 -2.52 2.26
N HIS A 72 -4.47 -1.66 1.95
CA HIS A 72 -4.71 -0.30 1.49
C HIS A 72 -5.62 -0.25 0.26
N ARG A 73 -5.38 -1.11 -0.72
CA ARG A 73 -6.26 -1.19 -1.90
C ARG A 73 -7.70 -1.62 -1.57
N CYS A 74 -7.87 -2.50 -0.61
CA CYS A 74 -9.21 -2.87 -0.11
C CYS A 74 -9.89 -1.67 0.54
N ILE A 75 -9.18 -0.91 1.39
CA ILE A 75 -9.69 0.30 2.04
C ILE A 75 -10.08 1.35 1.00
N PHE A 76 -9.22 1.60 0.01
CA PHE A 76 -9.51 2.53 -1.08
C PHE A 76 -10.72 2.12 -1.91
N HIS A 77 -10.89 0.82 -2.15
CA HIS A 77 -12.08 0.32 -2.83
C HIS A 77 -13.34 0.47 -1.98
N GLN A 78 -13.27 0.20 -0.67
CA GLN A 78 -14.38 0.44 0.27
C GLN A 78 -14.77 1.91 0.32
N HIS A 79 -13.78 2.81 0.32
CA HIS A 79 -13.99 4.26 0.24
C HIS A 79 -14.67 4.65 -1.09
N PHE A 80 -14.14 4.18 -2.21
CA PHE A 80 -14.73 4.39 -3.54
C PHE A 80 -16.19 3.90 -3.62
N SER A 81 -16.49 2.73 -3.06
CA SER A 81 -17.82 2.09 -3.12
C SER A 81 -18.92 2.87 -2.39
N GLN A 82 -18.58 3.91 -1.62
CA GLN A 82 -19.56 4.79 -0.97
C GLN A 82 -20.17 5.78 -1.94
N TYR A 83 -19.58 5.96 -3.13
CA TYR A 83 -19.99 6.95 -4.11
C TYR A 83 -20.60 6.30 -5.35
N ASN A 84 -21.68 6.90 -5.86
CA ASN A 84 -22.43 6.35 -6.98
C ASN A 84 -21.78 6.63 -8.35
N THR A 85 -20.92 7.64 -8.44
CA THR A 85 -20.26 8.06 -9.68
C THR A 85 -18.77 8.31 -9.46
N ASN A 86 -18.00 8.13 -10.54
CA ASN A 86 -16.56 8.38 -10.51
C ASN A 86 -16.21 9.84 -10.20
N GLU A 87 -17.00 10.79 -10.69
CA GLU A 87 -16.79 12.22 -10.46
C GLU A 87 -16.85 12.56 -8.97
N ILE A 88 -17.89 12.08 -8.29
CA ILE A 88 -18.04 12.27 -6.84
C ILE A 88 -16.88 11.59 -6.10
N ALA A 89 -16.52 10.36 -6.49
CA ALA A 89 -15.39 9.67 -5.86
C ALA A 89 -14.06 10.42 -6.02
N LEU A 90 -13.83 11.09 -7.16
CA LEU A 90 -12.62 11.89 -7.41
C LEU A 90 -12.56 13.14 -6.53
N GLU A 91 -13.70 13.80 -6.28
CA GLU A 91 -13.78 14.94 -5.36
C GLU A 91 -13.47 14.51 -3.91
N HIS A 92 -13.82 13.29 -3.54
CA HIS A 92 -13.56 12.71 -2.22
C HIS A 92 -12.26 11.91 -2.13
N LYS A 93 -11.15 12.44 -2.65
CA LYS A 93 -9.83 11.80 -2.55
C LYS A 93 -9.39 11.65 -1.08
N PRO A 94 -8.91 10.46 -0.64
CA PRO A 94 -8.25 10.31 0.66
C PRO A 94 -6.97 11.17 0.78
N ASP A 95 -6.67 11.72 1.95
CA ASP A 95 -5.47 12.54 2.16
C ASP A 95 -4.16 11.78 1.93
N ASP A 96 -4.14 10.49 2.26
CA ASP A 96 -2.94 9.66 2.25
C ASP A 96 -2.45 9.22 0.86
N ILE A 97 -3.20 9.52 -0.21
CA ILE A 97 -2.89 9.09 -1.58
C ILE A 97 -2.73 10.30 -2.52
N SER A 98 -1.83 10.17 -3.50
CA SER A 98 -1.67 11.19 -4.54
C SER A 98 -2.91 11.28 -5.44
N GLU A 99 -3.15 12.45 -6.03
CA GLU A 99 -4.25 12.62 -6.99
C GLU A 99 -4.10 11.71 -8.21
N GLU A 100 -2.87 11.50 -8.68
CA GLU A 100 -2.58 10.64 -9.84
C GLU A 100 -2.91 9.18 -9.54
N ASP A 101 -2.50 8.69 -8.38
CA ASP A 101 -2.81 7.33 -7.93
C ASP A 101 -4.32 7.14 -7.70
N TRP A 102 -4.99 8.13 -7.09
CA TRP A 102 -6.43 8.05 -6.86
C TRP A 102 -7.23 8.05 -8.16
N LYS A 103 -6.88 8.92 -9.11
CA LYS A 103 -7.49 8.94 -10.45
C LYS A 103 -7.38 7.58 -11.14
N PHE A 104 -6.20 6.97 -11.10
CA PHE A 104 -6.01 5.63 -11.64
C PHE A 104 -6.86 4.58 -10.93
N LEU A 105 -6.94 4.63 -9.58
CA LEU A 105 -7.71 3.66 -8.81
C LEU A 105 -9.21 3.77 -9.09
N VAL A 106 -9.76 4.99 -9.19
CA VAL A 106 -11.18 5.19 -9.53
C VAL A 106 -11.49 4.63 -10.92
N ASP A 107 -10.67 4.93 -11.93
CA ASP A 107 -10.83 4.34 -13.26
C ASP A 107 -10.75 2.81 -13.22
N TYR A 108 -9.76 2.28 -12.52
CA TYR A 108 -9.55 0.84 -12.39
C TYR A 108 -10.71 0.14 -11.67
N PHE A 109 -11.24 0.70 -10.58
CA PHE A 109 -12.33 0.09 -9.81
C PHE A 109 -13.66 0.09 -10.57
N SER A 110 -13.89 1.08 -11.43
CA SER A 110 -15.06 1.15 -12.31
C SER A 110 -14.91 0.31 -13.60
N SER A 111 -13.71 -0.19 -13.87
CA SER A 111 -13.41 -0.99 -15.04
C SER A 111 -13.93 -2.43 -14.90
N PRO A 112 -14.42 -3.07 -15.98
CA PRO A 112 -14.79 -4.49 -15.97
C PRO A 112 -13.63 -5.43 -15.58
N ASP A 113 -12.38 -5.00 -15.76
CA ASP A 113 -11.16 -5.72 -15.35
C ASP A 113 -11.07 -5.96 -13.83
N TYR A 114 -11.80 -5.20 -13.01
CA TYR A 114 -11.73 -5.30 -11.56
C TYR A 114 -12.61 -6.41 -10.97
N LYS A 115 -13.58 -6.91 -11.75
CA LYS A 115 -14.50 -7.98 -11.33
C LYS A 115 -13.82 -9.32 -11.05
#